data_AF-A0A0K9Q1Q6-F1
#
_entry.id   AF-A0A0K9Q1Q6-F1
#
_cell.length_a   1.000
_cell.length_b   1.000
_cell.length_c   1.000
_cell.angle_alpha   90.00
_cell.angle_beta   90.00
_cell.angle_gamma   90.00
#
_symmetry.space_group_name_H-M   'P 1'
#
loop_
_entity.id
_entity.type
_entity.pdbx_description
1 polymer ?
#
loop_
_entity_poly.entity_id
_entity_poly.type
_entity_poly.pdbx_seq_one_letter_code
_entity_poly.pdbx_strand_id
1 'polypeptide(L)'
;MSVIIKDDVGQILLFCKGADSIIFDRLADNGKKYLEETTKQLNEFGETGLVTRLVKEGTKKTTLAIGDGANDVGMIQEADIGIGISGVDGSHGMQAVMASDFSIAQFRFLERLLVVHGHWCYKRISKLLLWAIGL
;
A
#
# COMPACT_ATOMS: atom_id res chain seq x y z
N MET A 1 1.75 -7.21 -2.52
CA MET A 1 1.45 -5.77 -2.41
C MET A 1 0.14 -5.59 -1.65
N SER A 2 0.06 -4.69 -0.68
CA SER A 2 -1.15 -4.56 0.14
C SER A 2 -1.50 -3.11 0.43
N VAL A 3 -2.81 -2.82 0.51
CA VAL A 3 -3.38 -1.54 0.93
C VAL A 3 -4.09 -1.73 2.26
N ILE A 4 -3.75 -0.91 3.26
CA ILE A 4 -4.40 -0.89 4.56
C ILE A 4 -5.29 0.34 4.62
N ILE A 5 -6.53 0.15 5.06
CA ILE A 5 -7.52 1.22 5.24
C ILE A 5 -7.90 1.26 6.71
N LYS A 6 -8.04 2.45 7.27
CA LYS A 6 -8.68 2.64 8.57
C LYS A 6 -10.01 3.34 8.42
N ASP A 7 -11.05 2.76 9.01
CA ASP A 7 -12.39 3.29 8.96
C ASP A 7 -12.68 4.36 10.04
N ASP A 8 -13.86 4.98 9.99
CA ASP A 8 -14.29 6.05 10.91
C ASP A 8 -14.65 5.52 12.30
N VAL A 9 -14.92 4.22 12.41
CA VAL A 9 -15.11 3.49 13.67
C VAL A 9 -13.79 2.91 14.19
N GLY A 10 -12.70 3.06 13.44
CA GLY A 10 -11.35 2.60 13.76
C GLY A 10 -11.02 1.18 13.31
N GLN A 11 -11.89 0.52 12.54
CA GLN A 11 -11.64 -0.79 11.95
C GLN A 11 -10.53 -0.69 10.90
N ILE A 12 -9.59 -1.65 10.94
CA ILE A 12 -8.50 -1.74 9.97
C ILE A 12 -8.85 -2.82 8.95
N LEU A 13 -8.91 -2.47 7.67
CA LEU A 13 -9.08 -3.39 6.55
C LEU A 13 -7.77 -3.52 5.78
N LEU A 14 -7.37 -4.75 5.47
CA LEU A 14 -6.19 -5.05 4.66
C LEU A 14 -6.65 -5.64 3.32
N PHE A 15 -6.43 -4.90 2.24
CA PHE A 15 -6.58 -5.36 0.87
C PHE A 15 -5.24 -5.86 0.37
N CYS A 16 -5.05 -7.17 0.29
CA CYS A 16 -3.87 -7.75 -0.34
C CYS A 16 -4.11 -7.90 -1.83
N LYS A 17 -3.34 -7.20 -2.66
CA LYS A 17 -3.19 -7.52 -4.08
C LYS A 17 -2.15 -8.63 -4.19
N GLY A 18 -2.60 -9.80 -4.65
CA GLY A 18 -1.76 -10.96 -4.86
C GLY A 18 -2.38 -11.92 -5.87
N ALA A 19 -1.51 -12.67 -6.55
CA ALA A 19 -1.81 -13.70 -7.55
C ALA A 19 -2.16 -13.24 -8.97
N ASP A 20 -2.00 -11.97 -9.33
CA ASP A 20 -2.34 -11.47 -10.68
C ASP A 20 -1.65 -12.26 -11.80
N SER A 21 -0.40 -12.70 -11.58
CA SER A 21 0.36 -13.54 -12.50
C SER A 21 0.19 -15.05 -12.25
N ILE A 22 -0.01 -15.47 -11.00
CA ILE A 22 -0.16 -16.90 -10.63
C ILE A 22 -1.54 -17.44 -11.01
N ILE A 23 -2.54 -16.57 -11.22
CA ILE A 23 -3.87 -16.98 -11.68
C ILE A 23 -3.84 -17.45 -13.14
N PHE A 24 -2.88 -16.95 -13.94
CA PHE A 24 -2.73 -17.31 -15.35
C PHE A 24 -2.41 -18.79 -15.56
N ASP A 25 -1.59 -19.35 -14.67
CA ASP A 25 -1.24 -20.78 -14.68
C ASP A 25 -2.41 -21.69 -14.30
N ARG A 26 -3.51 -21.11 -13.79
CA ARG A 26 -4.74 -21.83 -13.41
C ARG A 26 -5.87 -21.66 -14.42
N LEU A 27 -5.66 -20.90 -15.50
CA LEU A 27 -6.67 -20.73 -16.54
C LEU A 27 -6.75 -22.00 -17.41
N ALA A 28 -7.97 -22.39 -17.79
CA ALA A 28 -8.19 -23.45 -18.77
C ALA A 28 -7.52 -23.12 -20.12
N ASP A 29 -7.14 -24.13 -20.91
CA ASP A 29 -6.36 -23.94 -22.15
C ASP A 29 -7.03 -23.02 -23.18
N ASN A 30 -8.36 -23.03 -23.21
CA ASN A 30 -9.24 -22.19 -24.01
C ASN A 30 -9.49 -20.79 -23.41
N GLY A 31 -9.05 -20.54 -22.17
CA GLY A 31 -9.08 -19.25 -21.47
C GLY A 31 -7.94 -18.29 -21.84
N LYS A 32 -6.96 -18.73 -22.65
CA LYS A 32 -5.77 -17.93 -22.98
C LYS A 32 -5.98 -16.90 -24.09
N LYS A 33 -7.16 -16.85 -24.71
CA LYS A 33 -7.48 -15.92 -25.82
C LYS A 33 -7.25 -14.43 -25.46
N TYR A 34 -7.48 -14.06 -24.19
CA TYR A 34 -7.36 -12.67 -23.72
C TYR A 34 -6.15 -12.46 -22.80
N LEU A 35 -5.31 -13.48 -22.63
CA LEU A 35 -4.26 -13.50 -21.62
C LEU A 35 -3.30 -12.32 -21.75
N GLU A 36 -2.85 -12.04 -22.97
CA GLU A 36 -1.87 -10.99 -23.26
C GLU A 36 -2.45 -9.59 -22.98
N GLU A 37 -3.68 -9.33 -23.43
CA GLU A 37 -4.38 -8.08 -23.18
C GLU A 37 -4.67 -7.87 -21.68
N THR A 38 -5.17 -8.91 -21.00
CA THR A 38 -5.45 -8.86 -19.56
C THR A 38 -4.17 -8.67 -18.73
N THR A 39 -3.06 -9.28 -19.14
CA THR A 39 -1.75 -9.09 -18.49
C THR A 39 -1.29 -7.65 -18.62
N LYS A 40 -1.41 -7.06 -19.83
CA LYS A 40 -1.05 -5.66 -20.07
C LYS A 40 -1.88 -4.73 -19.19
N GLN A 41 -3.19 -4.93 -19.14
CA GLN A 41 -4.08 -4.16 -18.26
C GLN A 41 -3.69 -4.32 -16.79
N LEU A 42 -3.51 -5.55 -16.28
CA LEU A 42 -3.15 -5.78 -14.88
C LEU A 42 -1.83 -5.10 -14.48
N ASN A 43 -0.85 -5.08 -15.38
CA ASN A 43 0.41 -4.35 -15.18
C ASN A 43 0.18 -2.84 -15.15
N GLU A 44 -0.56 -2.28 -16.10
CA GLU A 44 -0.89 -0.86 -16.14
C GLU A 44 -1.66 -0.40 -14.90
N PHE A 45 -2.60 -1.21 -14.42
CA PHE A 45 -3.33 -0.99 -13.17
C PHE A 45 -2.43 -1.03 -11.92
N GLY A 46 -1.35 -1.82 -11.95
CA GLY A 46 -0.36 -1.89 -10.87
C GLY A 46 0.58 -0.68 -10.86
N GLU A 47 1.15 -0.35 -12.02
CA GLU A 47 2.14 0.73 -12.16
C GLU A 47 1.54 2.12 -11.92
N THR A 48 0.28 2.35 -12.30
CA THR A 48 -0.37 3.67 -12.18
C THR A 48 -1.00 3.92 -10.81
N GLY A 49 -0.98 2.95 -9.89
CA GLY A 49 -1.63 3.09 -8.58
C GLY A 49 -3.16 3.08 -8.62
N LEU A 50 -3.77 2.73 -9.77
CA LEU A 50 -5.21 2.89 -10.00
C LEU A 50 -6.08 2.12 -8.99
N VAL A 51 -5.60 0.96 -8.52
CA VAL A 51 -6.27 0.19 -7.45
C VAL A 51 -6.34 0.99 -6.15
N THR A 52 -5.22 1.58 -5.72
CA THR A 52 -5.17 2.43 -4.54
C THR A 52 -6.09 3.63 -4.69
N ARG A 53 -6.08 4.27 -5.87
CA ARG A 53 -6.95 5.40 -6.18
C ARG A 53 -8.43 5.04 -6.07
N LEU A 54 -8.86 3.95 -6.71
CA LEU A 54 -10.25 3.50 -6.66
C LEU A 54 -10.68 3.14 -5.23
N VAL A 55 -9.81 2.51 -4.47
CA VAL A 55 -10.06 2.20 -3.05
C VAL A 55 -10.19 3.48 -2.23
N LYS A 56 -9.30 4.45 -2.45
CA LYS A 56 -9.29 5.75 -1.78
C LYS A 56 -10.54 6.56 -2.09
N GLU A 57 -10.88 6.71 -3.37
CA GLU A 57 -12.07 7.45 -3.83
C GLU A 57 -13.37 6.75 -3.42
N GLY A 58 -13.41 5.41 -3.49
CA GLY A 58 -14.59 4.62 -3.16
C GLY A 58 -14.88 4.55 -1.67
N THR A 59 -13.83 4.48 -0.83
CA THR A 59 -14.00 4.41 0.64
C THR A 59 -13.99 5.78 1.30
N LYS A 60 -13.33 6.77 0.70
CA LYS A 60 -13.05 8.11 1.27
C LYS A 60 -12.35 8.06 2.63
N LYS A 61 -11.50 7.05 2.82
CA LYS A 61 -10.83 6.77 4.09
C LYS A 61 -9.33 6.83 3.93
N THR A 62 -8.61 6.94 5.06
CA THR A 62 -7.15 6.96 5.03
C THR A 62 -6.63 5.61 4.53
N THR A 63 -5.84 5.68 3.47
CA THR A 63 -5.22 4.55 2.79
C THR A 63 -3.72 4.54 3.02
N LEU A 64 -3.17 3.36 3.21
CA LEU A 64 -1.74 3.13 3.34
C LEU A 64 -1.33 2.03 2.36
N ALA A 65 -0.30 2.25 1.56
CA ALA A 65 0.22 1.25 0.63
C ALA A 65 1.63 0.80 1.01
N ILE A 66 1.92 -0.49 0.79
CA ILE A 66 3.21 -1.11 1.10
C ILE A 66 3.74 -1.82 -0.14
N GLY A 67 5.02 -1.58 -0.44
CA GLY A 67 5.71 -2.17 -1.58
C GLY A 67 7.21 -2.35 -1.36
N ASP A 68 7.82 -3.18 -2.18
CA ASP A 68 9.23 -3.58 -2.10
C ASP A 68 9.97 -3.47 -3.44
N GLY A 69 9.32 -2.98 -4.50
CA GLY A 69 9.95 -2.79 -5.81
C GLY A 69 9.40 -1.60 -6.61
N ALA A 70 9.98 -1.39 -7.81
CA ALA A 70 9.56 -0.35 -8.75
C ALA A 70 8.06 -0.40 -9.09
N ASN A 71 7.52 -1.61 -9.23
CA ASN A 71 6.13 -1.85 -9.60
C ASN A 71 5.14 -1.38 -8.55
N ASP A 72 5.61 -1.13 -7.31
CA ASP A 72 4.77 -0.61 -6.24
C ASP A 72 4.79 0.91 -6.10
N VAL A 73 5.69 1.61 -6.81
CA VAL A 73 5.88 3.07 -6.68
C VAL A 73 4.57 3.82 -6.91
N GLY A 74 3.82 3.49 -7.96
CA GLY A 74 2.53 4.14 -8.22
C GLY A 74 1.52 3.92 -7.10
N MET A 75 1.43 2.71 -6.55
CA MET A 75 0.52 2.43 -5.43
C MET A 75 0.96 3.11 -4.13
N ILE A 76 2.27 3.21 -3.88
CA ILE A 76 2.86 3.91 -2.74
C ILE A 76 2.55 5.41 -2.82
N GLN A 77 2.72 6.02 -3.99
CA GLN A 77 2.51 7.46 -4.19
C GLN A 77 1.04 7.88 -4.19
N GLU A 78 0.13 6.98 -4.58
CA GLU A 78 -1.31 7.27 -4.61
C GLU A 78 -1.97 7.19 -3.21
N ALA A 79 -1.40 6.39 -2.31
CA ALA A 79 -1.91 6.24 -0.95
C ALA A 79 -1.73 7.53 -0.12
N ASP A 80 -2.48 7.66 0.98
CA ASP A 80 -2.24 8.75 1.93
C ASP A 80 -0.96 8.55 2.75
N ILE A 81 -0.52 7.29 2.89
CA ILE A 81 0.71 6.91 3.57
C ILE A 81 1.40 5.81 2.75
N GLY A 82 2.61 6.09 2.28
CA GLY A 82 3.45 5.14 1.55
C GLY A 82 4.49 4.47 2.45
N ILE A 83 4.62 3.14 2.39
CA ILE A 83 5.67 2.38 3.09
C ILE A 83 6.50 1.56 2.12
N GLY A 84 7.79 1.84 2.08
CA GLY A 84 8.77 1.07 1.32
C GLY A 84 9.43 0.00 2.19
N ILE A 85 9.49 -1.23 1.70
CA ILE A 85 10.27 -2.30 2.32
C ILE A 85 11.62 -2.37 1.63
N SER A 86 12.69 -2.12 2.38
CA SER A 86 14.04 -2.31 1.85
C SER A 86 14.31 -3.82 1.81
N GLY A 87 14.10 -4.44 0.65
CA GLY A 87 14.41 -5.87 0.44
C GLY A 87 15.85 -6.23 0.83
N VAL A 88 16.11 -7.54 0.96
CA VAL A 88 17.42 -8.07 1.40
C VAL A 88 18.51 -7.86 0.35
N ASP A 89 18.13 -7.68 -0.92
CA ASP A 89 19.03 -7.43 -2.05
C ASP A 89 18.98 -5.96 -2.47
N GLY A 90 20.09 -5.24 -2.22
CA GLY A 90 20.20 -3.77 -2.18
C GLY A 90 19.90 -2.97 -3.46
N SER A 91 19.28 -3.55 -4.49
CA SER A 91 18.90 -2.86 -5.73
C SER A 91 17.40 -2.82 -6.00
N HIS A 92 16.63 -3.86 -5.66
CA HIS A 92 15.20 -3.94 -6.01
C HIS A 92 14.32 -3.09 -5.07
N GLY A 93 14.65 -3.05 -3.78
CA GLY A 93 13.91 -2.29 -2.76
C GLY A 93 14.11 -0.78 -2.77
N MET A 94 15.14 -0.29 -3.45
CA MET A 94 15.54 1.12 -3.34
C MET A 94 14.47 2.06 -3.93
N GLN A 95 13.83 1.67 -5.02
CA GLN A 95 12.83 2.51 -5.70
C GLN A 95 11.57 2.70 -4.84
N ALA A 96 11.06 1.62 -4.24
CA ALA A 96 9.92 1.69 -3.32
C ALA A 96 10.26 2.52 -2.07
N VAL A 97 11.45 2.32 -1.50
CA VAL A 97 11.93 3.08 -0.33
C VAL A 97 12.04 4.58 -0.64
N MET A 98 12.62 4.94 -1.79
CA MET A 98 12.78 6.34 -2.19
C MET A 98 11.44 7.02 -2.51
N ALA A 99 10.44 6.27 -2.97
CA ALA A 99 9.12 6.78 -3.25
C ALA A 99 8.18 6.83 -2.03
N SER A 100 8.58 6.25 -0.89
CA SER A 100 7.74 6.09 0.30
C SER A 100 7.96 7.16 1.36
N ASP A 101 6.94 7.41 2.20
CA ASP A 101 7.03 8.30 3.37
C ASP A 101 7.84 7.67 4.50
N PHE A 102 7.66 6.36 4.69
CA PHE A 102 8.36 5.57 5.71
C PHE A 102 9.03 4.36 5.08
N SER A 103 10.23 4.05 5.55
CA SER A 103 10.94 2.84 5.15
C SER A 103 11.13 1.88 6.32
N ILE A 104 10.91 0.60 6.07
CA ILE A 104 11.16 -0.48 7.03
C ILE A 104 11.96 -1.59 6.35
N ALA A 105 12.82 -2.27 7.10
CA ALA A 105 13.64 -3.34 6.52
C ALA A 105 12.84 -4.63 6.22
N GLN A 106 11.79 -4.90 6.99
CA GLN A 106 11.01 -6.14 6.88
C GLN A 106 9.56 -5.89 7.27
N PHE A 107 8.63 -6.64 6.67
CA PHE A 107 7.20 -6.52 6.92
C PHE A 107 6.84 -6.66 8.40
N ARG A 108 7.57 -7.46 9.18
CA ARG A 108 7.33 -7.65 10.63
C ARG A 108 7.38 -6.35 11.45
N PHE A 109 8.07 -5.32 10.96
CA PHE A 109 8.18 -4.05 11.68
C PHE A 109 6.98 -3.14 11.48
N LEU A 110 6.13 -3.44 10.50
CA LEU A 110 4.91 -2.69 10.22
C LEU A 110 3.97 -2.65 11.44
N GLU A 111 3.81 -3.78 12.12
CA GLU A 111 2.96 -3.88 13.31
C GLU A 111 3.37 -2.84 14.37
N ARG A 112 4.66 -2.80 14.70
CA ARG A 112 5.19 -1.87 15.68
C ARG A 112 5.11 -0.43 15.19
N LEU A 113 5.36 -0.17 13.90
CA LEU A 113 5.22 1.15 13.30
C LEU A 113 3.79 1.68 13.44
N LEU A 114 2.78 0.87 13.15
CA LEU A 114 1.38 1.30 13.19
C LEU A 114 0.82 1.36 14.62
N VAL A 115 0.96 0.26 15.36
CA VAL A 115 0.26 0.07 16.65
C VAL A 115 0.95 0.81 17.78
N VAL A 116 2.29 0.90 17.74
CA VAL A 116 3.05 1.65 18.74
C VAL A 116 3.25 3.07 18.23
N HIS A 117 4.11 3.26 17.22
CA HIS A 117 4.55 4.60 16.85
C HIS A 117 3.40 5.47 16.31
N GLY A 118 2.56 4.93 15.42
CA GLY A 118 1.38 5.61 14.90
C GLY A 118 0.41 6.06 16.00
N HIS A 119 0.08 5.16 16.94
CA HIS A 119 -0.80 5.48 18.06
C HIS A 119 -0.23 6.59 18.96
N TRP A 120 1.06 6.48 19.34
CA TRP A 120 1.71 7.47 20.19
C TRP A 120 1.81 8.84 19.51
N CYS A 121 2.15 8.87 18.22
CA CYS A 121 2.21 10.12 17.43
C CYS A 121 0.83 10.77 17.35
N TYR A 122 -0.22 10.01 17.03
CA TYR A 122 -1.59 10.51 16.99
C TYR A 122 -1.98 11.18 18.32
N LYS A 123 -1.80 10.46 19.44
CA LYS A 123 -2.16 10.98 20.77
C LYS A 123 -1.39 12.25 21.15
N ARG A 124 -0.12 12.36 20.78
CA ARG A 124 0.72 13.53 21.05
C ARG A 124 0.27 14.74 20.22
N ILE A 125 0.07 14.55 18.92
CA ILE A 125 -0.36 15.62 18.02
C ILE A 125 -1.77 16.11 18.38
N SER A 126 -2.71 15.20 18.68
CA SER A 126 -4.06 15.61 19.11
C SER A 126 -4.03 16.47 20.37
N LYS A 127 -3.21 16.10 21.36
CA LYS A 127 -3.04 16.91 22.58
C LYS A 127 -2.39 18.26 22.30
N LEU A 128 -1.38 18.28 21.44
CA LEU A 128 -0.72 19.51 21.03
C LEU A 128 -1.71 20.46 20.35
N LEU A 129 -2.53 19.97 19.43
CA LEU A 129 -3.54 20.76 18.74
C LEU A 129 -4.62 21.29 19.69
N LEU A 130 -5.11 20.44 20.61
CA LEU A 130 -6.07 20.86 21.64
C LEU A 130 -5.50 22.01 22.48
N TRP A 131 -4.26 21.84 22.94
CA TRP A 131 -3.54 22.87 23.70
C TRP A 131 -3.30 24.15 22.90
N ALA A 132 -2.89 24.03 21.63
CA ALA A 132 -2.58 25.18 20.77
C ALA A 132 -3.81 26.01 20.39
N ILE A 133 -4.97 25.37 20.22
CA ILE A 133 -6.24 26.04 19.86
C ILE A 133 -6.97 26.56 21.11
N GLY A 134 -6.55 26.14 22.32
CA GLY A 134 -7.08 26.64 23.59
C GLY A 134 -8.44 26.06 23.98
N LEU A 135 -8.74 24.83 23.55
CA LEU A 135 -9.91 24.05 24.00
C LEU A 135 -9.60 23.19 25.23
#